data_AF-A0A7M1ATM1-F1
#
_entry.id   AF-A0A7M1ATM1-F1
#
_cell.length_a   1.000
_cell.length_b   1.000
_cell.length_c   1.000
_cell.angle_alpha   90.00
_cell.angle_beta   90.00
_cell.angle_gamma   90.00
#
_symmetry.space_group_name_H-M   'P 1'
#
loop_
_entity.id
_entity.type
_entity.pdbx_description
1 polymer ?
#
loop_
_entity_poly.entity_id
_entity_poly.type
_entity_poly.pdbx_seq_one_letter_code
_entity_poly.pdbx_strand_id
1 'polypeptide(L)'
;MDDQSTVYEWAKTYNFTEEEIQYATILALKILDDECKMDYDNYNLFMSVYDGIKDKANTPFNLSVHSIIDLARAKDPIKADPVYKDMIGELRVTMMKDMKKPIMKAYKNLVWDVVSC
;
A
#
# COMPACT_ATOMS: atom_id res chain seq x y z
N MET A 1 11.65 5.93 -18.52
CA MET A 1 10.22 5.59 -18.65
C MET A 1 9.68 5.69 -17.24
N ASP A 2 8.50 6.28 -17.02
CA ASP A 2 7.96 6.41 -15.65
C ASP A 2 7.80 5.02 -15.02
N ASP A 3 8.75 4.64 -14.16
CA ASP A 3 8.77 3.33 -13.48
C ASP A 3 7.46 3.10 -12.73
N GLN A 4 6.86 4.17 -12.19
CA GLN A 4 5.57 4.16 -11.49
C GLN A 4 4.39 3.78 -12.39
N SER A 5 4.29 4.37 -13.59
CA SER A 5 3.21 4.05 -14.55
C SER A 5 3.30 2.60 -15.02
N THR A 6 4.53 2.10 -15.21
CA THR A 6 4.78 0.71 -15.60
C THR A 6 4.36 -0.26 -14.49
N VAL A 7 4.71 0.04 -13.24
CA VAL A 7 4.38 -0.78 -12.08
C VAL A 7 2.87 -0.78 -11.79
N TYR A 8 2.20 0.37 -11.92
CA TYR A 8 0.76 0.46 -11.79
C TYR A 8 0.02 -0.43 -12.79
N GLU A 9 0.40 -0.38 -14.07
CA GLU A 9 -0.22 -1.22 -15.10
C GLU A 9 0.12 -2.71 -14.91
N TRP A 10 1.34 -3.04 -14.49
CA TRP A 10 1.67 -4.41 -14.08
C TRP A 10 0.74 -4.89 -12.95
N ALA A 11 0.59 -4.09 -11.90
CA ALA A 11 -0.20 -4.46 -10.72
C ALA A 11 -1.68 -4.71 -11.06
N LYS A 12 -2.24 -3.96 -12.03
CA LYS A 12 -3.60 -4.19 -12.54
C LYS A 12 -3.76 -5.56 -13.21
N THR A 13 -2.74 -6.06 -13.88
CA THR A 13 -2.78 -7.34 -14.60
C THR A 13 -2.35 -8.54 -13.76
N TYR A 14 -1.52 -8.34 -12.74
CA TYR A 14 -1.06 -9.40 -11.84
C TYR A 14 -2.20 -9.92 -10.95
N ASN A 15 -2.22 -11.23 -10.72
CA ASN A 15 -3.23 -11.90 -9.90
C ASN A 15 -2.75 -12.02 -8.45
N PHE A 16 -2.92 -10.94 -7.68
CA PHE A 16 -2.60 -10.92 -6.26
C PHE A 16 -3.56 -11.79 -5.44
N THR A 17 -3.02 -12.44 -4.43
CA THR A 17 -3.79 -13.07 -3.37
C THR A 17 -4.42 -12.01 -2.45
N GLU A 18 -5.47 -12.39 -1.71
CA GLU A 18 -6.10 -11.50 -0.73
C GLU A 18 -5.10 -11.06 0.36
N GLU A 19 -4.20 -11.96 0.78
CA GLU A 19 -3.15 -11.65 1.74
C GLU A 19 -2.21 -10.56 1.18
N GLU A 20 -1.77 -10.67 -0.08
CA GLU A 20 -0.92 -9.66 -0.73
C GLU A 20 -1.59 -8.28 -0.87
N ILE A 21 -2.88 -8.24 -1.20
CA ILE A 21 -3.66 -6.99 -1.25
C ILE A 21 -3.73 -6.36 0.15
N GLN A 22 -3.94 -7.17 1.19
CA GLN A 22 -3.90 -6.71 2.58
C GLN A 22 -2.51 -6.15 2.94
N TYR A 23 -1.42 -6.78 2.50
CA TYR A 23 -0.05 -6.28 2.73
C TYR A 23 0.22 -4.96 2.02
N ALA A 24 -0.22 -4.80 0.77
CA ALA A 24 -0.11 -3.53 0.05
C ALA A 24 -0.81 -2.41 0.82
N THR A 25 -2.00 -2.69 1.35
CA THR A 25 -2.77 -1.76 2.17
C THR A 25 -2.06 -1.40 3.47
N ILE A 26 -1.50 -2.39 4.18
CA ILE A 26 -0.69 -2.16 5.39
C ILE A 26 0.52 -1.29 5.08
N LEU A 27 1.19 -1.50 3.94
CA LEU A 27 2.33 -0.67 3.53
C LEU A 27 1.91 0.76 3.20
N ALA A 28 0.78 0.95 2.51
CA ALA A 28 0.22 2.28 2.28
C ALA A 28 -0.01 3.00 3.62
N LEU A 29 -0.65 2.35 4.59
CA LEU A 29 -0.84 2.93 5.93
C LEU A 29 0.49 3.24 6.63
N LYS A 30 1.49 2.34 6.54
CA LYS A 30 2.83 2.54 7.12
C LYS A 30 3.59 3.73 6.52
N ILE A 31 3.39 3.99 5.24
CA ILE A 31 4.01 5.13 4.55
C ILE A 31 3.35 6.42 5.05
N LEU A 32 2.02 6.41 5.17
CA LEU A 32 1.23 7.59 5.56
C LEU A 32 1.37 8.01 7.02
N ASP A 33 1.72 7.09 7.92
CA ASP A 33 1.93 7.39 9.33
C ASP A 33 3.40 7.49 9.74
N ASP A 34 4.31 7.59 8.77
CA ASP A 34 5.76 7.73 8.96
C ASP A 34 6.45 6.51 9.64
N GLU A 35 5.78 5.36 9.73
CA GLU A 35 6.34 4.13 10.33
C GLU A 35 7.10 3.24 9.33
N CYS A 36 7.16 3.66 8.06
CA CYS A 36 7.94 3.00 7.03
C CYS A 36 9.42 3.43 7.11
N LYS A 37 10.34 2.48 6.89
CA LYS A 37 11.80 2.72 6.90
C LYS A 37 12.42 2.68 5.51
N MET A 38 11.60 2.68 4.47
CA MET A 38 12.08 2.68 3.09
C MET A 38 12.37 4.13 2.64
N ASP A 39 13.12 4.29 1.56
CA ASP A 39 13.34 5.60 0.96
C ASP A 39 12.11 6.08 0.16
N TYR A 40 12.18 7.33 -0.31
CA TYR A 40 11.11 8.00 -1.03
C TYR A 40 10.77 7.32 -2.36
N ASP A 41 11.76 6.78 -3.06
CA ASP A 41 11.54 6.08 -4.34
C ASP A 41 10.73 4.80 -4.10
N ASN A 42 11.08 4.06 -3.04
CA ASN A 42 10.31 2.91 -2.60
C ASN A 42 8.89 3.28 -2.14
N TYR A 43 8.67 4.45 -1.53
CA TYR A 43 7.31 4.88 -1.17
C TYR A 43 6.43 5.00 -2.39
N ASN A 44 6.92 5.69 -3.43
CA ASN A 44 6.16 5.85 -4.66
C ASN A 44 5.95 4.51 -5.38
N LEU A 45 6.95 3.63 -5.39
CA LEU A 45 6.84 2.30 -5.97
C LEU A 45 5.69 1.50 -5.33
N PHE A 46 5.70 1.36 -4.00
CA PHE A 46 4.70 0.57 -3.29
C PHE A 46 3.32 1.24 -3.29
N MET A 47 3.25 2.58 -3.30
CA MET A 47 1.99 3.31 -3.49
C MET A 47 1.42 3.10 -4.89
N SER A 48 2.25 3.06 -5.93
CA SER A 48 1.80 2.78 -7.30
C SER A 48 1.20 1.37 -7.43
N VAL A 49 1.81 0.37 -6.77
CA VAL A 49 1.23 -0.98 -6.68
C VAL A 49 -0.11 -0.95 -5.95
N TYR A 50 -0.16 -0.32 -4.78
CA TYR A 50 -1.39 -0.20 -3.99
C TYR A 50 -2.53 0.44 -4.81
N ASP A 51 -2.24 1.55 -5.50
CA ASP A 51 -3.22 2.26 -6.32
C ASP A 51 -3.74 1.38 -7.48
N GLY A 52 -2.90 0.49 -8.03
CA GLY A 52 -3.29 -0.47 -9.08
C GLY A 52 -4.13 -1.66 -8.61
N ILE A 53 -4.21 -1.91 -7.29
CA ILE A 53 -4.86 -3.11 -6.74
C ILE A 53 -5.92 -2.82 -5.67
N LYS A 54 -6.06 -1.58 -5.19
CA LYS A 54 -7.03 -1.24 -4.12
C LYS A 54 -8.47 -1.62 -4.47
N ASP A 55 -8.84 -1.56 -5.76
CA ASP A 55 -10.18 -1.93 -6.24
C ASP A 55 -10.40 -3.45 -6.33
N LYS A 56 -9.35 -4.26 -6.16
CA LYS A 56 -9.44 -5.72 -6.11
C LYS A 56 -9.85 -6.23 -4.73
N ALA A 57 -9.79 -5.38 -3.69
CA ALA A 57 -10.29 -5.72 -2.38
C ALA A 57 -11.82 -5.60 -2.33
N ASN A 58 -12.50 -6.65 -1.88
CA ASN A 58 -13.97 -6.71 -1.87
C ASN A 58 -14.58 -6.77 -0.46
N THR A 59 -13.76 -6.75 0.60
CA THR A 59 -14.28 -6.78 1.97
C THR A 59 -14.73 -5.38 2.40
N PRO A 60 -15.85 -5.24 3.14
CA PRO A 60 -16.31 -3.93 3.63
C PRO A 60 -15.27 -3.20 4.47
N PHE A 61 -14.48 -3.94 5.24
CA PHE A 61 -13.40 -3.38 6.03
C PHE A 61 -12.30 -2.78 5.15
N ASN A 62 -11.80 -3.51 4.14
CA ASN A 62 -10.79 -2.97 3.22
C ASN A 62 -11.32 -1.74 2.46
N LEU A 63 -12.58 -1.75 2.00
CA LEU A 63 -13.19 -0.59 1.34
C LEU A 63 -13.20 0.65 2.24
N SER A 64 -13.52 0.48 3.53
CA SER A 64 -13.47 1.59 4.50
C SER A 64 -12.04 2.11 4.71
N VAL A 65 -11.05 1.22 4.78
CA VAL A 65 -9.63 1.59 4.91
C VAL A 65 -9.17 2.37 3.68
N HIS A 66 -9.51 1.90 2.47
CA HIS A 66 -9.12 2.57 1.22
C HIS A 66 -9.74 3.96 1.12
N SER A 67 -10.99 4.13 1.58
CA SER A 67 -11.63 5.44 1.63
C SER A 67 -10.87 6.41 2.54
N ILE A 68 -10.39 5.96 3.71
CA ILE A 68 -9.58 6.79 4.61
C ILE A 68 -8.20 7.10 4.01
N ILE A 69 -7.56 6.13 3.36
CA ILE A 69 -6.28 6.34 2.65
C ILE A 69 -6.45 7.41 1.56
N ASP A 70 -7.51 7.34 0.76
CA ASP A 70 -7.80 8.31 -0.31
C ASP A 70 -8.02 9.72 0.26
N LEU A 71 -8.77 9.83 1.36
CA LEU A 71 -8.97 11.10 2.06
C LEU A 71 -7.68 11.67 2.65
N ALA A 72 -6.85 10.81 3.26
CA ALA A 72 -5.58 11.21 3.86
C ALA A 72 -4.57 11.70 2.81
N ARG A 73 -4.60 11.13 1.61
CA ARG A 73 -3.65 11.41 0.52
C ARG A 73 -4.12 12.50 -0.46
N ALA A 74 -5.27 13.12 -0.22
CA ALA A 74 -5.88 14.05 -1.17
C ALA A 74 -4.99 15.26 -1.53
N LYS A 75 -4.05 15.65 -0.65
CA LYS A 75 -3.13 16.78 -0.85
C LYS A 75 -1.71 16.35 -1.24
N ASP A 76 -1.27 15.19 -0.78
CA ASP A 76 0.06 14.64 -1.04
C ASP A 76 -0.07 13.12 -1.20
N PRO A 77 0.41 12.53 -2.32
CA PRO A 77 0.22 11.12 -2.61
C PRO A 77 0.98 10.19 -1.67
N ILE A 78 1.91 10.67 -0.85
CA ILE A 78 2.65 9.80 0.08
C ILE A 78 2.78 10.37 1.49
N LYS A 79 2.12 11.49 1.79
CA LYS A 79 1.99 12.03 3.16
C LYS A 79 0.53 12.22 3.51
N ALA A 80 0.15 11.75 4.68
CA ALA A 80 -1.20 11.99 5.18
C ALA A 80 -1.41 13.47 5.54
N ASP A 81 -2.60 13.99 5.25
CA ASP A 81 -3.10 15.17 5.93
C ASP A 81 -3.14 14.88 7.45
N PRO A 82 -2.51 15.73 8.28
CA PRO A 82 -2.41 15.51 9.73
C PRO A 82 -3.74 15.21 10.43
N VAL A 83 -4.87 15.69 9.88
CA VAL A 83 -6.21 15.42 10.45
C VAL A 83 -6.56 13.92 10.48
N TYR A 84 -5.94 13.11 9.62
CA TYR A 84 -6.18 11.66 9.57
C TYR A 84 -5.11 10.83 10.28
N LYS A 85 -4.08 11.45 10.87
CA LYS A 85 -2.89 10.74 11.38
C LYS A 85 -3.25 9.66 12.42
N ASP A 86 -4.09 10.00 13.40
CA ASP A 86 -4.51 9.06 14.44
C ASP A 86 -5.32 7.90 13.85
N MET A 87 -6.24 8.19 12.92
CA MET A 87 -7.07 7.19 12.26
C MET A 87 -6.24 6.22 11.39
N ILE A 88 -5.26 6.72 10.63
CA ILE A 88 -4.33 5.89 9.86
C ILE A 88 -3.54 4.96 10.81
N GLY A 89 -3.06 5.49 11.94
CA GLY A 89 -2.33 4.70 12.94
C GLY A 89 -3.19 3.57 13.53
N GLU A 90 -4.43 3.85 13.89
CA GLU A 90 -5.38 2.86 14.42
C GLU A 90 -5.71 1.76 13.40
N LEU A 91 -5.98 2.15 12.15
CA LEU A 91 -6.23 1.21 11.06
C LEU A 91 -5.02 0.33 10.81
N ARG A 92 -3.81 0.90 10.80
CA ARG A 92 -2.57 0.14 10.64
C ARG A 92 -2.43 -0.91 11.73
N VAL A 93 -2.55 -0.50 12.99
CA VAL A 93 -2.43 -1.43 14.14
C VAL A 93 -3.46 -2.55 14.02
N THR A 94 -4.69 -2.23 13.60
CA THR A 94 -5.76 -3.21 13.41
C THR A 94 -5.42 -4.21 12.31
N MET A 95 -5.02 -3.74 11.12
CA MET A 95 -4.68 -4.60 9.99
C MET A 95 -3.43 -5.45 10.23
N MET A 96 -2.51 -4.98 11.08
CA MET A 96 -1.26 -5.68 11.39
C MET A 96 -1.43 -6.86 12.36
N LYS A 97 -2.59 -7.03 13.02
CA LYS A 97 -2.79 -8.08 14.04
C LYS A 97 -2.53 -9.50 13.51
N ASP A 98 -2.95 -9.77 12.28
CA ASP A 98 -2.83 -11.09 11.65
C ASP A 98 -1.67 -11.16 10.64
N MET A 99 -0.77 -10.18 10.68
CA MET A 99 0.29 -10.01 9.69
C MET A 99 1.39 -11.08 9.84
N LYS A 100 1.50 -11.96 8.85
CA LYS A 100 2.60 -12.94 8.76
C LYS A 100 3.85 -12.31 8.12
N LYS A 101 4.97 -12.26 8.85
CA LYS A 101 6.24 -11.69 8.35
C LYS A 101 6.77 -12.34 7.06
N PRO A 102 6.68 -13.68 6.86
CA PRO A 102 7.19 -14.31 5.65
C PRO A 102 6.49 -13.82 4.37
N ILE A 103 5.17 -13.63 4.42
CA ILE A 103 4.38 -13.21 3.26
C ILE A 103 4.66 -11.74 2.93
N MET A 104 4.78 -10.88 3.94
CA MET A 104 5.22 -9.49 3.75
C MET A 104 6.57 -9.42 3.01
N LYS A 105 7.53 -10.27 3.39
CA LYS A 105 8.85 -10.30 2.74
C LYS A 105 8.75 -10.78 1.29
N ALA A 106 7.96 -11.83 1.03
CA ALA A 106 7.72 -12.34 -0.31
C ALA A 106 7.07 -11.28 -1.21
N TYR A 107 6.04 -10.60 -0.72
CA TYR A 107 5.38 -9.50 -1.43
C TYR A 107 6.34 -8.36 -1.79
N LYS A 108 7.21 -7.93 -0.87
CA LYS A 108 8.18 -6.87 -1.16
C LYS A 108 9.17 -7.26 -2.25
N ASN A 109 9.68 -8.49 -2.18
CA ASN A 109 10.59 -9.02 -3.20
C ASN A 109 9.90 -9.06 -4.57
N LEU A 110 8.65 -9.56 -4.63
CA LEU A 110 7.86 -9.57 -5.86
C LEU A 110 7.79 -8.18 -6.50
N VAL A 111 7.48 -7.14 -5.71
CA VAL A 111 7.39 -5.76 -6.23
C VAL A 111 8.75 -5.22 -6.69
N TRP A 112 9.83 -5.48 -5.95
CA TRP A 112 11.17 -5.04 -6.33
C TRP A 112 11.70 -5.72 -7.59
N ASP A 113 11.38 -7.01 -7.79
CA ASP A 113 11.83 -7.76 -8.96
C ASP A 113 11.26 -7.17 -10.27
N VAL A 114 10.06 -6.59 -10.22
CA VAL A 114 9.40 -5.95 -11.39
C VAL A 114 10.19 -4.76 -11.92
N VAL A 115 10.81 -3.97 -11.04
CA VAL A 115 11.58 -2.76 -11.42
C VAL A 115 13.08 -3.02 -11.57
N SER A 116 13.52 -4.24 -11.23
CA SER A 116 14.93 -4.64 -11.35
C SER A 116 15.26 -5.28 -12.72
N CYS A 117 14.27 -5.38 -13.61
CA CYS A 117 14.35 -6.05 -14.91
C CYS A 117 14.40 -5.07 -16.08
#